data_AF-A0A316EFX8-F1
#
_entry.id   AF-A0A316EFX8-F1
#
_cell.length_a   1.000
_cell.length_b   1.000
_cell.length_c   1.000
_cell.angle_alpha   90.00
_cell.angle_beta   90.00
_cell.angle_gamma   90.00
#
_symmetry.space_group_name_H-M   'P 1'
#
loop_
_entity.id
_entity.type
_entity.pdbx_description
1 polymer ?
#
loop_
_entity_poly.entity_id
_entity_poly.type
_entity_poly.pdbx_seq_one_letter_code
_entity_poly.pdbx_strand_id
1 'polypeptide(L)'
;MAKVVDAARVTTPSNTVWRTCIGCTQPKPLTADIDRCDDCEDAADQEALEEGLREHALTGWEHVNRYAGAIGRIEAWALLIPNVTDAERIASIRDVLAALNEGADKAVS
;
A
#
# COMPACT_ATOMS: atom_id res chain seq x y z
N MET A 1 10.71 -23.82 43.87
CA MET A 1 11.30 -23.11 42.72
C MET A 1 10.17 -22.35 42.05
N ALA A 2 9.99 -21.06 42.36
CA ALA A 2 8.93 -20.26 41.75
C ALA A 2 9.28 -20.08 40.27
N LYS A 3 8.48 -20.66 39.38
CA LYS A 3 8.66 -20.45 37.95
C LYS A 3 8.30 -18.99 37.68
N VAL A 4 9.10 -18.31 36.85
CA VAL A 4 8.97 -16.89 36.47
C VAL A 4 7.54 -16.47 36.03
N VAL A 5 6.70 -17.45 35.68
CA VAL A 5 5.24 -17.32 35.44
C VAL A 5 4.46 -16.75 36.65
N ASP A 6 4.91 -16.96 37.89
CA ASP A 6 4.23 -16.43 39.08
C ASP A 6 4.47 -14.92 39.29
N ALA A 7 5.58 -14.35 38.78
CA ALA A 7 5.92 -12.96 39.06
C ALA A 7 4.93 -11.96 38.43
N ALA A 8 4.46 -12.24 37.21
CA ALA A 8 3.48 -11.40 36.52
C ALA A 8 2.08 -11.46 37.16
N ARG A 9 1.74 -12.57 37.81
CA ARG A 9 0.49 -12.76 38.57
C ARG A 9 0.49 -12.05 39.92
N VAL A 10 1.67 -11.89 40.53
CA VAL A 10 1.84 -11.29 41.86
C VAL A 10 1.74 -9.75 41.80
N THR A 11 2.08 -9.14 40.67
CA THR A 11 2.03 -7.68 40.50
C THR A 11 0.77 -7.17 39.78
N THR A 12 -0.07 -8.07 39.26
CA THR A 12 -1.33 -7.68 38.61
C THR A 12 -2.43 -7.43 39.64
N PRO A 13 -3.27 -6.40 39.45
CA PRO A 13 -4.46 -6.20 40.27
C PRO A 13 -5.30 -7.48 40.41
N SER A 14 -5.89 -7.70 41.58
CA SER A 14 -6.61 -8.95 41.89
C SER A 14 -7.83 -9.24 40.99
N ASN A 15 -8.27 -8.27 40.18
CA ASN A 15 -9.37 -8.38 39.22
C ASN A 15 -8.93 -8.59 37.76
N THR A 16 -7.63 -8.80 37.49
CA THR A 16 -7.14 -9.03 36.14
C THR A 16 -7.54 -10.42 35.63
N VAL A 17 -8.37 -10.44 34.57
CA VAL A 17 -8.74 -11.67 33.86
C VAL A 17 -7.66 -11.99 32.83
N TRP A 18 -7.06 -13.16 32.95
CA TRP A 18 -6.07 -13.65 31.99
C TRP A 18 -6.77 -14.49 30.93
N ARG A 19 -6.58 -14.11 29.65
CA ARG A 19 -7.13 -14.83 28.50
C ARG A 19 -6.02 -15.10 27.49
N THR A 20 -6.25 -16.03 26.58
CA THR A 20 -5.28 -16.38 25.54
C THR A 20 -5.51 -15.49 24.33
N CYS A 21 -4.50 -14.71 23.95
CA CYS A 21 -4.55 -13.89 22.74
C CYS A 21 -4.65 -14.79 21.50
N ILE A 22 -5.57 -14.51 20.57
CA ILE A 22 -5.73 -15.30 19.34
C ILE A 22 -4.57 -15.11 18.35
N GLY A 23 -3.84 -14.00 18.43
CA GLY A 23 -2.72 -13.69 17.54
C GLY A 23 -1.43 -14.43 17.94
N CYS A 24 -0.99 -14.26 19.18
CA CYS A 24 0.27 -14.84 19.64
C CYS A 24 0.12 -16.12 20.47
N THR A 25 -1.10 -16.55 20.80
CA THR A 25 -1.42 -17.73 21.63
C THR A 25 -0.90 -17.68 23.07
N GLN A 26 -0.43 -16.51 23.52
CA GLN A 26 0.09 -16.32 24.87
C GLN A 26 -1.02 -15.86 25.85
N PRO A 27 -0.94 -16.27 27.13
CA PRO A 27 -1.81 -15.75 28.17
C PRO A 27 -1.45 -14.29 28.46
N LYS A 28 -2.41 -13.39 28.28
CA LYS A 28 -2.27 -11.93 28.47
C LYS A 28 -3.47 -11.42 29.29
N PRO A 29 -3.33 -10.26 29.97
CA PRO A 29 -4.45 -9.62 30.64
C PRO A 29 -5.38 -8.98 29.60
N LEU A 30 -6.48 -9.65 29.25
CA LEU A 30 -7.44 -9.18 28.24
C LEU A 30 -8.83 -9.02 28.87
N THR A 31 -9.56 -7.99 28.43
CA THR A 31 -10.94 -7.76 28.85
C THR A 31 -11.91 -8.72 28.15
N ALA A 32 -13.21 -8.62 28.47
CA ALA A 32 -14.19 -9.56 27.94
C ALA A 32 -14.36 -9.49 26.41
N ASP A 33 -14.13 -8.31 25.86
CA ASP A 33 -14.46 -7.92 24.49
C ASP A 33 -13.23 -7.83 23.58
N ILE A 34 -12.03 -8.12 24.12
CA ILE A 34 -10.76 -8.01 23.42
C ILE A 34 -10.14 -9.41 23.28
N ASP A 35 -9.98 -9.86 22.03
CA ASP A 35 -9.45 -11.18 21.70
C ASP A 35 -7.95 -11.17 21.31
N ARG A 36 -7.39 -9.99 20.99
CA ARG A 36 -5.98 -9.80 20.65
C ARG A 36 -5.30 -8.89 21.67
N CYS A 37 -4.02 -9.12 21.96
CA CYS A 37 -3.25 -8.18 22.77
C CYS A 37 -2.74 -7.01 21.92
N ASP A 38 -2.48 -5.88 22.55
CA ASP A 38 -1.95 -4.66 21.93
C ASP A 38 -0.78 -4.96 20.97
N ASP A 39 0.21 -5.76 21.40
CA ASP A 39 1.35 -6.17 20.55
C ASP A 39 0.92 -6.79 19.20
N CYS A 40 -0.19 -7.54 19.19
CA CYS A 40 -0.72 -8.20 18.00
C CYS A 40 -1.68 -7.31 17.20
N GLU A 41 -2.31 -6.33 17.83
CA GLU A 41 -3.12 -5.31 17.15
C GLU A 41 -2.19 -4.34 16.41
N ASP A 42 -1.17 -3.82 17.10
CA ASP A 42 -0.16 -2.93 16.52
C ASP A 42 0.55 -3.57 15.32
N ALA A 43 0.88 -4.86 15.42
CA ALA A 43 1.50 -5.59 14.32
C ALA A 43 0.57 -5.74 13.10
N ALA A 44 -0.73 -5.97 13.33
CA ALA A 44 -1.71 -6.08 12.26
C ALA A 44 -1.97 -4.73 11.57
N ASP A 45 -2.01 -3.65 12.33
CA ASP A 45 -2.15 -2.28 11.80
C ASP A 45 -0.93 -1.87 10.97
N GLN A 46 0.28 -2.21 11.44
CA GLN A 46 1.52 -1.99 10.71
C GLN A 46 1.55 -2.77 9.38
N GLU A 47 1.13 -4.04 9.38
CA GLU A 47 1.04 -4.86 8.16
C GLU A 47 0.04 -4.27 7.15
N ALA A 48 -1.12 -3.81 7.62
CA ALA A 48 -2.11 -3.16 6.78
C ALA A 48 -1.59 -1.85 6.15
N LEU A 49 -0.82 -1.07 6.92
CA LEU A 49 -0.17 0.15 6.44
C LEU A 49 0.88 -0.18 5.36
N GLU A 50 1.74 -1.17 5.60
CA GLU A 50 2.78 -1.59 4.66
C GLU A 50 2.19 -2.10 3.35
N GLU A 51 1.10 -2.88 3.42
CA GLU A 51 0.39 -3.35 2.24
C GLU A 51 -0.24 -2.18 1.45
N GLY A 52 -0.87 -1.23 2.13
CA GLY A 52 -1.41 -0.02 1.49
C GLY A 52 -0.32 0.83 0.82
N LEU A 53 0.85 0.97 1.45
CA LEU A 53 2.00 1.66 0.86
C LEU A 53 2.55 0.91 -0.36
N ARG A 54 2.57 -0.44 -0.32
CA ARG A 54 3.02 -1.28 -1.43
C ARG A 54 2.08 -1.14 -2.64
N GLU A 55 0.78 -1.17 -2.42
CA GLU A 55 -0.24 -0.96 -3.46
C GLU A 55 -0.13 0.46 -4.07
N HIS A 56 0.06 1.48 -3.22
CA HIS A 56 0.27 2.85 -3.67
C HIS A 56 1.55 3.01 -4.51
N ALA A 57 2.64 2.35 -4.10
CA ALA A 57 3.89 2.37 -4.87
C ALA A 57 3.71 1.69 -6.25
N LEU A 58 3.03 0.55 -6.31
CA LEU A 58 2.78 -0.17 -7.56
C LEU A 58 1.93 0.65 -8.53
N THR A 59 0.83 1.24 -8.06
CA THR A 59 -0.02 2.12 -8.88
C THR A 59 0.73 3.38 -9.35
N GLY A 60 1.59 3.97 -8.49
CA GLY A 60 2.48 5.06 -8.87
C GLY A 60 3.45 4.68 -9.99
N TRP A 61 4.08 3.50 -9.92
CA TRP A 61 4.99 3.00 -10.94
C TRP A 61 4.30 2.69 -12.27
N GLU A 62 3.09 2.13 -12.24
CA GLU A 62 2.29 1.94 -13.45
C GLU A 62 1.97 3.28 -14.14
N HIS A 63 1.65 4.30 -13.36
CA HIS A 63 1.43 5.65 -13.87
C HIS A 63 2.69 6.18 -14.55
N VAL A 64 3.85 6.14 -13.86
CA VAL A 64 5.14 6.59 -14.41
C VAL A 64 5.51 5.86 -15.70
N ASN A 65 5.40 4.53 -15.74
CA ASN A 65 5.71 3.73 -16.94
C ASN A 65 4.80 4.07 -18.13
N ARG A 66 3.53 4.38 -17.87
CA ARG A 66 2.58 4.79 -18.90
C ARG A 66 2.97 6.13 -19.53
N TYR A 67 3.39 7.11 -18.72
CA TYR A 67 3.89 8.39 -19.23
C TYR A 67 5.24 8.25 -19.93
N ALA A 68 6.17 7.47 -19.40
CA ALA A 68 7.45 7.19 -20.05
C ALA A 68 7.27 6.59 -21.45
N GLY A 69 6.33 5.65 -21.62
CA GLY A 69 5.99 5.08 -22.93
C GLY A 69 5.40 6.10 -23.91
N ALA A 70 4.63 7.08 -23.42
CA ALA A 70 4.12 8.15 -24.27
C ALA A 70 5.20 9.12 -24.72
N ILE A 71 6.10 9.53 -23.82
CA ILE A 71 7.25 10.38 -24.14
C ILE A 71 8.13 9.69 -25.19
N GLY A 72 8.46 8.40 -25.00
CA GLY A 72 9.24 7.64 -25.96
C GLY A 72 8.61 7.56 -27.35
N ARG A 73 7.27 7.45 -27.45
CA ARG A 73 6.55 7.50 -28.74
C ARG A 73 6.64 8.86 -29.41
N ILE A 74 6.51 9.95 -28.65
CA ILE A 74 6.62 11.32 -29.16
C ILE A 74 8.04 11.59 -29.67
N GLU A 75 9.06 11.16 -28.93
CA GLU A 75 10.46 11.30 -29.32
C GLU A 75 10.79 10.46 -30.56
N ALA A 76 10.36 9.20 -30.60
CA ALA A 76 10.54 8.34 -31.76
C ALA A 76 9.85 8.92 -33.01
N TRP A 77 8.65 9.45 -32.88
CA TRP A 77 7.92 10.09 -33.98
C TRP A 77 8.65 11.33 -34.50
N ALA A 78 9.17 12.18 -33.61
CA ALA A 78 9.94 13.37 -33.98
C ALA A 78 11.25 13.04 -34.71
N LEU A 79 11.86 11.89 -34.42
CA LEU A 79 13.08 11.42 -35.10
C LEU A 79 12.79 10.73 -36.45
N LEU A 80 11.64 10.06 -36.58
CA LEU A 80 11.33 9.20 -37.73
C LEU A 80 10.60 9.91 -38.87
N ILE A 81 10.02 11.09 -38.63
CA ILE A 81 9.31 11.85 -39.67
C ILE A 81 10.07 13.15 -39.97
N PRO A 82 10.82 13.22 -41.08
CA PRO A 82 11.45 14.47 -41.49
C PRO A 82 10.40 15.47 -42.03
N ASN A 83 10.63 16.76 -41.80
CA ASN A 83 9.85 17.89 -42.33
C ASN A 83 8.39 18.03 -41.83
N VAL A 84 8.11 17.58 -40.60
CA VAL A 84 6.81 17.84 -39.96
C VAL A 84 6.71 19.28 -39.47
N THR A 85 5.55 19.90 -39.67
CA THR A 85 5.29 21.24 -39.15
C THR A 85 5.02 21.21 -37.65
N ASP A 86 5.24 22.34 -36.97
CA ASP A 86 4.93 22.45 -35.53
C ASP A 86 3.46 22.16 -35.22
N ALA A 87 2.55 22.49 -36.14
CA ALA A 87 1.12 22.22 -35.99
C ALA A 87 0.81 20.71 -35.97
N GLU A 88 1.41 19.94 -36.87
CA GLU A 88 1.27 18.49 -36.94
C GLU A 88 1.92 17.81 -35.72
N ARG A 89 3.05 18.34 -35.25
CA ARG A 89 3.70 17.88 -34.02
C ARG A 89 2.81 18.09 -32.80
N ILE A 90 2.20 19.26 -32.66
CA ILE A 90 1.28 19.57 -31.56
C ILE A 90 0.03 18.68 -31.63
N ALA A 91 -0.49 18.41 -32.82
CA ALA A 91 -1.63 17.50 -32.99
C ALA A 91 -1.30 16.07 -32.52
N SER A 92 -0.15 15.54 -32.96
CA SER A 92 0.32 14.21 -32.56
C SER A 92 0.53 14.08 -31.04
N ILE A 93 1.11 15.10 -30.40
CA ILE A 93 1.24 15.15 -28.93
C ILE A 93 -0.14 15.14 -28.25
N ARG A 94 -1.11 15.91 -28.75
CA ARG A 94 -2.47 15.93 -28.19
C ARG A 94 -3.16 14.58 -28.30
N ASP A 95 -3.03 13.89 -29.43
CA ASP A 95 -3.63 12.58 -29.64
C ASP A 95 -3.01 11.53 -28.69
N VAL A 96 -1.70 11.54 -28.51
CA VAL A 96 -1.00 10.66 -27.56
C VAL A 96 -1.44 10.93 -26.12
N LEU A 97 -1.58 12.19 -25.72
CA LEU A 97 -2.05 12.58 -24.39
C LEU A 97 -3.53 12.25 -24.17
N ALA A 98 -4.38 12.42 -25.19
CA ALA A 98 -5.80 12.05 -25.12
C ALA A 98 -5.97 10.54 -24.90
N ALA A 99 -5.24 9.72 -25.66
CA ALA A 99 -5.25 8.26 -25.51
C ALA A 99 -4.75 7.79 -24.13
N LEU A 100 -3.81 8.53 -23.51
CA LEU A 100 -3.35 8.26 -22.15
C LEU A 100 -4.43 8.53 -21.10
N ASN A 101 -5.17 9.63 -21.26
CA ASN A 101 -6.22 10.03 -20.33
C ASN A 101 -7.46 9.12 -20.43
N GLU A 102 -7.85 8.71 -21.64
CA GLU A 102 -8.94 7.73 -21.83
C GLU A 102 -8.62 6.35 -21.20
N GLY A 103 -7.35 5.96 -21.18
CA GLY A 103 -6.89 4.76 -20.49
C GLY A 103 -6.83 4.90 -18.97
N ALA A 104 -6.73 6.12 -18.44
CA ALA A 104 -6.76 6.40 -17.00
C ALA A 104 -8.20 6.30 -16.45
N ASP A 105 -9.19 6.82 -17.16
CA ASP A 105 -10.60 6.73 -16.76
C ASP A 105 -11.13 5.27 -16.73
N LYS A 106 -10.60 4.40 -17.57
CA LYS A 106 -10.97 2.96 -17.60
C LYS A 106 -10.30 2.12 -16.52
N ALA A 107 -9.21 2.59 -15.91
CA ALA A 107 -8.48 1.85 -14.88
C ALA A 107 -8.98 2.17 -13.45
N VAL A 108 -9.83 3.18 -13.30
CA VAL A 108 -10.37 3.66 -12.01
C VAL A 108 -11.85 3.26 -11.81
N SER A 109 -12.46 2.57 -12.78
CA SER A 109 -13.85 2.05 -12.71
C SER A 109 -13.88 0.53 -12.59
#